data_AF-A0A268TXU5-F1
#
_entry.id   AF-A0A268TXU5-F1
#
_cell.length_a   1.000
_cell.length_b   1.000
_cell.length_c   1.000
_cell.angle_alpha   90.00
_cell.angle_beta   90.00
_cell.angle_gamma   90.00
#
_symmetry.space_group_name_H-M   'P 1'
#
loop_
_entity.id
_entity.type
_entity.pdbx_description
1 polymer ?
#
loop_
_entity_poly.entity_id
_entity_poly.type
_entity_poly.pdbx_seq_one_letter_code
_entity_poly.pdbx_strand_id
1 'polypeptide(L)'
;MRAAFSLLEIMVVLLLASILAFFAFPKTDATLLMAANSLLEHISYTRHLALNDNLIYTHIKQTHSLVSRFRSINPNALIQKNPMWQIQFHLSGKYTFISYSIYVDTPRFAPTTDYDGRPMDGDIIAIGGGDRKCLSGYNNTNISDECKNNSSVFVRLHEVYGLENLRIESDGFCKEKRGARIYFDRFGIPYCNKERIRLAHSFKIILEKRGKSKSICVLPSGYAFLLQKGNDCETKNSYSL
;
A
#
# COMPACT_ATOMS: atom_id res chain seq x y z
N MET A 1 -18.11 -53.89 -20.63
CA MET A 1 -16.67 -53.66 -20.34
C MET A 1 -16.30 -52.33 -20.98
N ARG A 2 -15.82 -51.35 -20.20
CA ARG A 2 -15.51 -50.01 -20.72
C ARG A 2 -14.30 -50.11 -21.66
N ALA A 3 -14.40 -49.50 -22.84
CA ALA A 3 -13.29 -49.42 -23.78
C ALA A 3 -12.10 -48.74 -23.07
N ALA A 4 -10.98 -49.44 -23.00
CA ALA A 4 -9.74 -48.87 -22.52
C ALA A 4 -9.31 -47.78 -23.51
N PHE A 5 -8.79 -46.67 -22.99
CA PHE A 5 -8.21 -45.59 -23.80
C PHE A 5 -7.16 -46.16 -24.76
N SER A 6 -7.17 -45.70 -26.01
CA SER A 6 -6.14 -46.06 -26.97
C SER A 6 -4.78 -45.54 -26.52
N LEU A 7 -3.70 -46.28 -26.81
CA LEU A 7 -2.34 -45.87 -26.49
C LEU A 7 -1.98 -44.51 -27.13
N LEU A 8 -2.54 -44.23 -28.31
CA LEU A 8 -2.40 -42.94 -29.00
C LEU A 8 -3.12 -41.82 -28.25
N GLU A 9 -4.29 -42.11 -27.69
CA GLU A 9 -5.10 -41.15 -26.94
C GLU A 9 -4.40 -40.75 -25.63
N ILE A 10 -3.77 -41.73 -24.95
CA ILE A 10 -2.93 -41.47 -23.77
C ILE A 10 -1.74 -40.57 -24.12
N MET A 11 -1.06 -40.81 -25.25
CA MET A 11 0.04 -39.95 -25.69
C MET A 11 -0.42 -38.51 -25.95
N VAL A 12 -1.56 -38.32 -26.61
CA VAL A 12 -2.10 -36.98 -26.88
C VAL A 12 -2.45 -36.26 -25.58
N VAL A 13 -3.09 -36.96 -24.63
CA VAL A 13 -3.43 -36.38 -23.32
C VAL A 13 -2.18 -35.98 -22.53
N LEU A 14 -1.15 -36.82 -22.50
CA LEU A 14 0.10 -36.50 -21.82
C LEU A 14 0.83 -35.31 -22.46
N LEU A 15 0.81 -35.23 -23.79
CA LEU A 15 1.42 -34.12 -24.52
C LEU A 15 0.69 -32.81 -24.22
N LEU A 16 -0.64 -32.79 -24.27
CA LEU A 16 -1.44 -31.63 -23.88
C LEU A 16 -1.24 -31.26 -22.40
N ALA A 17 -1.22 -32.24 -21.51
CA ALA A 17 -0.97 -32.01 -20.08
C ALA A 17 0.41 -31.40 -19.83
N SER A 18 1.44 -31.82 -20.57
CA SER A 18 2.80 -31.27 -20.44
C SER A 18 2.91 -29.82 -20.94
N ILE A 19 2.24 -29.49 -22.05
CA ILE A 19 2.17 -28.13 -22.57
C ILE A 19 1.44 -27.23 -21.56
N LEU A 20 0.28 -27.67 -21.06
CA LEU A 20 -0.49 -26.92 -20.07
C LEU A 20 0.31 -26.74 -18.77
N ALA A 21 1.01 -27.78 -18.30
CA ALA A 21 1.86 -27.68 -17.12
C ALA A 21 3.00 -26.66 -17.30
N PHE A 22 3.61 -26.60 -18.47
CA PHE A 22 4.69 -25.65 -18.76
C PHE A 22 4.22 -24.18 -18.66
N PHE A 23 3.03 -23.86 -19.18
CA PHE A 23 2.45 -22.51 -19.07
C PHE A 23 1.80 -22.22 -17.72
N ALA A 24 1.41 -23.25 -16.96
CA ALA A 24 0.82 -23.10 -15.64
C ALA A 24 1.82 -22.58 -14.59
N PHE A 25 3.13 -22.69 -14.82
CA PHE A 25 4.14 -22.13 -13.91
C PHE A 25 4.54 -20.70 -14.32
N PRO A 26 4.01 -19.66 -13.65
CA PRO A 26 4.37 -18.28 -13.97
C PRO A 26 5.85 -18.02 -13.69
N LYS A 27 6.53 -17.27 -14.59
CA LYS A 27 7.88 -16.77 -14.35
C LYS A 27 7.89 -15.89 -13.10
N THR A 28 8.47 -16.39 -12.02
CA THR A 28 8.33 -15.84 -10.66
C THR A 28 8.93 -14.45 -10.51
N ASP A 29 10.02 -14.17 -11.22
CA ASP A 29 10.78 -12.93 -11.10
C ASP A 29 10.01 -11.73 -11.65
N ALA A 30 9.21 -11.96 -12.70
CA ALA A 30 8.39 -10.92 -13.30
C ALA A 30 7.36 -10.39 -12.30
N THR A 31 6.67 -11.30 -11.59
CA THR A 31 5.64 -10.91 -10.62
C THR A 31 6.21 -10.19 -9.39
N LEU A 32 7.39 -10.57 -8.91
CA LEU A 32 8.06 -9.87 -7.80
C LEU A 32 8.49 -8.46 -8.21
N LEU A 33 9.03 -8.31 -9.42
CA LEU A 33 9.40 -6.99 -9.96
C LEU A 33 8.16 -6.11 -10.19
N MET A 34 7.07 -6.68 -10.73
CA MET A 34 5.79 -5.98 -10.91
C MET A 34 5.24 -5.49 -9.57
N ALA A 35 5.26 -6.33 -8.53
CA ALA A 35 4.83 -5.94 -7.19
C ALA A 35 5.65 -4.78 -6.63
N ALA A 36 6.99 -4.85 -6.79
CA ALA A 36 7.88 -3.80 -6.32
C ALA A 36 7.69 -2.47 -7.08
N ASN A 37 7.51 -2.53 -8.40
CA ASN A 37 7.25 -1.34 -9.22
C ASN A 37 5.88 -0.73 -8.91
N SER A 38 4.83 -1.55 -8.79
CA SER A 38 3.48 -1.06 -8.43
C SER A 38 3.49 -0.42 -7.04
N LEU A 39 4.16 -1.02 -6.06
CA LEU A 39 4.29 -0.41 -4.73
C LEU A 39 5.09 0.90 -4.77
N LEU A 40 6.20 0.94 -5.52
CA LEU A 40 7.00 2.16 -5.69
C LEU A 40 6.20 3.30 -6.33
N GLU A 41 5.42 2.99 -7.35
CA GLU A 41 4.50 3.94 -8.00
C GLU A 41 3.49 4.48 -6.98
N HIS A 42 2.88 3.60 -6.18
CA HIS A 42 1.90 3.99 -5.17
C HIS A 42 2.50 4.79 -4.00
N ILE A 43 3.75 4.52 -3.60
CA ILE A 43 4.48 5.38 -2.64
C ILE A 43 4.70 6.78 -3.24
N SER A 44 5.16 6.84 -4.48
CA SER A 44 5.39 8.11 -5.19
C SER A 44 4.08 8.88 -5.39
N TYR A 45 3.00 8.17 -5.70
CA TYR A 45 1.66 8.72 -5.80
C TYR A 45 1.16 9.27 -4.47
N THR A 46 1.41 8.57 -3.35
CA THR A 46 1.06 9.07 -2.01
C THR A 46 1.77 10.39 -1.70
N ARG A 47 3.07 10.49 -2.03
CA ARG A 47 3.81 11.75 -1.91
C ARG A 47 3.24 12.84 -2.84
N HIS A 48 2.89 12.49 -4.07
CA HIS A 48 2.28 13.42 -5.01
C HIS A 48 0.95 13.96 -4.50
N LEU A 49 0.10 13.10 -3.93
CA LEU A 49 -1.14 13.53 -3.26
C LEU A 49 -0.86 14.52 -2.13
N ALA A 50 0.14 14.26 -1.29
CA ALA A 50 0.53 15.19 -0.22
C ALA A 50 1.02 16.56 -0.73
N LEU A 51 1.69 16.60 -1.88
CA LEU A 51 2.19 17.84 -2.48
C LEU A 51 1.09 18.67 -3.15
N ASN A 52 0.03 18.04 -3.65
CA ASN A 52 -1.03 18.75 -4.39
C ASN A 52 -2.27 19.05 -3.54
N ASP A 53 -2.63 18.16 -2.62
CA ASP A 53 -3.84 18.31 -1.84
C ASP A 53 -3.63 19.27 -0.67
N ASN A 54 -4.48 20.29 -0.59
CA ASN A 54 -4.50 21.18 0.55
C ASN A 54 -5.40 20.64 1.67
N LEU A 55 -4.80 19.89 2.60
CA LEU A 55 -5.47 19.31 3.76
C LEU A 55 -5.30 20.14 5.04
N ILE A 56 -4.99 21.44 4.93
CA ILE A 56 -4.83 22.32 6.08
C ILE A 56 -6.13 23.06 6.35
N TYR A 57 -6.71 22.80 7.52
CA TYR A 57 -7.93 23.43 7.95
C TYR A 57 -7.65 24.25 9.22
N THR A 58 -7.86 25.55 9.12
CA THR A 58 -7.69 26.51 10.22
C THR A 58 -9.03 27.01 10.75
N HIS A 59 -10.08 26.93 9.93
CA HIS A 59 -11.41 27.40 10.27
C HIS A 59 -12.46 26.37 9.84
N ILE A 60 -13.52 26.20 10.64
CA ILE A 60 -14.63 25.27 10.36
C ILE A 60 -15.22 25.50 8.96
N LYS A 61 -15.29 26.75 8.50
CA LYS A 61 -15.84 27.06 7.17
C LYS A 61 -15.08 26.35 6.03
N GLN A 62 -13.78 26.11 6.20
CA GLN A 62 -12.95 25.44 5.20
C GLN A 62 -13.26 23.94 5.09
N THR A 63 -13.88 23.34 6.12
CA THR A 63 -14.18 21.91 6.14
C THR A 63 -15.51 21.57 5.45
N HIS A 64 -16.34 22.56 5.07
CA HIS A 64 -17.70 22.34 4.57
C HIS A 64 -17.76 21.39 3.38
N SER A 65 -16.92 21.60 2.36
CA SER A 65 -16.89 20.74 1.16
C SER A 65 -16.48 19.30 1.47
N LEU A 66 -15.64 19.11 2.49
CA LEU A 66 -15.18 17.78 2.88
C LEU A 66 -16.27 17.07 3.69
N VAL A 67 -16.84 17.75 4.68
CA VAL A 67 -17.93 17.21 5.53
C VAL A 67 -19.20 16.94 4.74
N SER A 68 -19.49 17.71 3.68
CA SER A 68 -20.63 17.42 2.80
C SER A 68 -20.48 16.09 2.07
N ARG A 69 -19.24 15.69 1.76
CA ARG A 69 -18.90 14.43 1.10
C ARG A 69 -18.73 13.28 2.10
N PHE A 70 -18.13 13.55 3.25
CA PHE A 70 -17.85 12.58 4.31
C PHE A 70 -18.51 13.03 5.62
N ARG A 71 -19.78 12.64 5.81
CA ARG A 71 -20.61 13.13 6.92
C ARG A 71 -20.15 12.69 8.30
N SER A 72 -19.36 11.62 8.39
CA SER A 72 -18.81 11.11 9.65
C SER A 72 -17.65 11.95 10.19
N ILE A 73 -17.10 12.89 9.40
CA ILE A 73 -15.99 13.75 9.81
C ILE A 73 -16.42 14.77 10.85
N ASN A 74 -15.68 14.86 11.95
CA ASN A 74 -15.84 15.89 12.97
C ASN A 74 -15.04 17.16 12.60
N PRO A 75 -15.68 18.27 12.19
CA PRO A 75 -14.98 19.47 11.74
C PRO A 75 -14.21 20.18 12.86
N ASN A 76 -14.65 20.07 14.11
CA ASN A 76 -13.98 20.72 15.25
C ASN A 76 -12.64 20.06 15.57
N ALA A 77 -12.57 18.73 15.47
CA ALA A 77 -11.33 17.99 15.65
C ALA A 77 -10.41 18.09 14.41
N LEU A 78 -10.98 18.28 13.22
CA LEU A 78 -10.21 18.40 11.98
C LEU A 78 -9.34 19.67 11.96
N ILE A 79 -9.86 20.79 12.47
CA ILE A 79 -9.11 22.05 12.54
C ILE A 79 -8.02 22.06 13.63
N GLN A 80 -8.08 21.12 14.58
CA GLN A 80 -7.08 21.02 15.66
C GLN A 80 -5.85 20.22 15.24
N LYS A 81 -6.03 19.25 14.34
CA LYS A 81 -4.97 18.36 13.88
C LYS A 81 -5.08 18.14 12.38
N ASN A 82 -4.22 18.83 11.62
CA ASN A 82 -4.17 18.67 10.18
C ASN A 82 -3.85 17.21 9.82
N PRO A 83 -4.65 16.57 8.96
CA PRO A 83 -4.39 15.21 8.54
C PRO A 83 -3.31 15.19 7.45
N MET A 84 -2.76 14.00 7.20
CA MET A 84 -1.67 13.80 6.23
C MET A 84 -2.00 12.57 5.39
N TRP A 85 -1.64 12.62 4.12
CA TRP A 85 -1.63 11.43 3.27
C TRP A 85 -0.65 10.42 3.83
N GLN A 86 -1.10 9.17 3.94
CA GLN A 86 -0.27 8.08 4.43
C GLN A 86 -0.41 6.84 3.56
N ILE A 87 0.67 6.07 3.50
CA ILE A 87 0.64 4.68 3.07
C ILE A 87 0.87 3.80 4.30
N GLN A 88 -0.08 2.90 4.57
CA GLN A 88 -0.02 1.97 5.70
C GLN A 88 0.11 0.55 5.18
N PHE A 89 1.13 -0.16 5.66
CA PHE A 89 1.38 -1.56 5.38
C PHE A 89 0.70 -2.46 6.41
N HIS A 90 -0.05 -3.44 5.92
CA HIS A 90 -0.70 -4.47 6.71
C HIS A 90 0.10 -5.76 6.59
N LEU A 91 0.88 -6.09 7.62
CA LEU A 91 1.81 -7.24 7.60
C LEU A 91 1.18 -8.50 8.22
N SER A 92 -0.01 -8.35 8.78
CA SER A 92 -0.72 -9.41 9.49
C SER A 92 -2.24 -9.26 9.29
N GLY A 93 -2.99 -10.28 9.72
CA GLY A 93 -4.45 -10.30 9.62
C GLY A 93 -4.94 -11.22 8.49
N LYS A 94 -6.03 -11.93 8.75
CA LYS A 94 -6.56 -12.99 7.86
C LYS A 94 -6.92 -12.48 6.46
N TYR A 95 -7.41 -11.23 6.37
CA TYR A 95 -7.92 -10.63 5.14
C TYR A 95 -7.09 -9.43 4.65
N THR A 96 -5.96 -9.16 5.32
CA THR A 96 -5.11 -7.98 5.08
C THR A 96 -3.64 -8.38 5.01
N PHE A 97 -3.36 -9.69 4.93
CA PHE A 97 -1.99 -10.19 4.97
C PHE A 97 -1.20 -9.69 3.75
N ILE A 98 -0.08 -8.99 4.02
CA ILE A 98 0.79 -8.37 3.01
C ILE A 98 -0.06 -7.58 2.01
N SER A 99 -0.66 -6.51 2.52
CA SER A 99 -1.36 -5.51 1.72
C SER A 99 -0.99 -4.11 2.19
N TYR A 100 -1.48 -3.08 1.51
CA TYR A 100 -1.37 -1.71 1.98
C TYR A 100 -2.61 -0.89 1.66
N SER A 101 -2.74 0.26 2.32
CA SER A 101 -3.79 1.24 2.05
C SER A 101 -3.19 2.64 1.95
N ILE A 102 -3.72 3.46 1.04
CA ILE A 102 -3.36 4.87 0.89
C ILE A 102 -4.57 5.72 1.25
N TYR A 103 -4.45 6.50 2.31
CA TYR A 103 -5.57 7.26 2.85
C TYR A 103 -5.13 8.44 3.71
N VAL A 104 -6.08 9.31 4.01
CA VAL A 104 -6.01 10.37 5.00
C VAL A 104 -6.87 9.93 6.18
N ASP A 105 -6.26 9.78 7.35
CA ASP A 105 -6.96 9.46 8.60
C ASP A 105 -7.66 10.71 9.11
N THR A 106 -8.97 10.64 9.26
CA THR A 106 -9.85 11.78 9.57
C THR A 106 -10.52 11.61 10.93
N PRO A 107 -10.83 12.74 11.60
CA PRO A 107 -11.49 12.67 12.89
C PRO A 107 -12.97 12.36 12.75
N ARG A 108 -13.55 11.67 13.73
CA ARG A 108 -14.97 11.28 13.70
C ARG A 108 -15.72 11.73 14.94
N PHE A 109 -17.05 11.71 14.86
CA PHE A 109 -17.92 11.89 16.02
C PHE A 109 -17.91 10.66 16.94
N ALA A 110 -16.73 10.27 17.42
CA ALA A 110 -16.54 9.09 18.24
C ALA A 110 -15.43 9.30 19.29
N PRO A 111 -15.62 8.85 20.55
CA PRO A 111 -14.62 9.08 21.60
C PRO A 111 -13.32 8.29 21.44
N THR A 112 -13.39 7.09 20.84
CA THR A 112 -12.28 6.12 20.80
C THR A 112 -11.81 5.76 19.39
N THR A 113 -12.56 6.17 18.38
CA THR A 113 -12.23 5.93 16.97
C THR A 113 -11.94 7.23 16.23
N ASP A 114 -11.56 8.27 16.97
CA ASP A 114 -10.99 9.50 16.42
C ASP A 114 -9.52 9.26 16.03
N TYR A 115 -9.15 9.48 14.78
CA TYR A 115 -7.81 9.16 14.24
C TYR A 115 -7.31 7.76 14.63
N ASP A 116 -8.08 6.72 14.30
CA ASP A 116 -7.80 5.36 14.76
C ASP A 116 -6.64 4.68 14.00
N GLY A 117 -6.18 5.32 12.92
CA GLY A 117 -5.08 4.86 12.07
C GLY A 117 -5.45 3.61 11.28
N ARG A 118 -6.70 3.53 10.80
CA ARG A 118 -7.23 2.49 9.91
C ARG A 118 -8.12 3.17 8.85
N PRO A 119 -8.07 2.76 7.58
CA PRO A 119 -8.97 3.30 6.56
C PRO A 119 -10.39 2.76 6.79
N MET A 120 -11.27 3.64 7.23
CA MET A 120 -12.62 3.33 7.68
C MET A 120 -13.63 4.29 7.05
N ASP A 121 -14.90 4.21 7.47
CA ASP A 121 -15.89 5.22 7.10
C ASP A 121 -15.46 6.61 7.60
N GLY A 122 -15.59 7.62 6.73
CA GLY A 122 -15.15 9.00 6.96
C GLY A 122 -13.77 9.34 6.38
N ASP A 123 -12.91 8.33 6.20
CA ASP A 123 -11.56 8.57 5.70
C ASP A 123 -11.52 8.81 4.19
N ILE A 124 -10.61 9.68 3.79
CA ILE A 124 -10.34 9.95 2.38
C ILE A 124 -9.37 8.88 1.89
N ILE A 125 -9.81 8.03 0.97
CA ILE A 125 -8.95 6.97 0.41
C ILE A 125 -8.57 7.34 -1.01
N ALA A 126 -7.30 7.11 -1.34
CA ALA A 126 -6.79 7.41 -2.67
C ALA A 126 -7.44 6.51 -3.71
N ILE A 127 -7.64 7.05 -4.92
CA ILE A 127 -8.19 6.33 -6.06
C ILE A 127 -7.06 6.08 -7.05
N GLY A 128 -6.85 4.84 -7.44
CA GLY A 128 -5.83 4.46 -8.42
C GLY A 128 -6.13 5.07 -9.80
N GLY A 129 -5.13 5.67 -10.44
CA GLY A 129 -5.29 6.26 -11.77
C GLY A 129 -5.61 5.25 -12.88
N GLY A 130 -5.09 4.02 -12.75
CA GLY A 130 -5.24 2.97 -13.78
C GLY A 130 -6.61 2.28 -13.77
N ASP A 131 -7.10 1.89 -12.59
CA ASP A 131 -8.35 1.13 -12.47
C ASP A 131 -9.52 1.94 -11.88
N ARG A 132 -9.29 3.19 -11.46
CA ARG A 132 -10.26 4.07 -10.78
C ARG A 132 -10.88 3.43 -9.54
N LYS A 133 -10.15 2.53 -8.89
CA LYS A 133 -10.57 1.84 -7.66
C LYS A 133 -9.84 2.42 -6.45
N CYS A 134 -10.45 2.25 -5.28
CA CYS A 134 -9.87 2.73 -4.04
C CYS A 134 -8.66 1.89 -3.62
N LEU A 135 -7.57 2.55 -3.24
CA LEU A 135 -6.31 1.91 -2.86
C LEU A 135 -6.35 1.51 -1.37
N SER A 136 -7.19 0.53 -1.02
CA SER A 136 -7.30 0.00 0.35
C SER A 136 -7.25 -1.53 0.42
N GLY A 137 -6.22 -2.05 1.07
CA GLY A 137 -6.04 -3.48 1.36
C GLY A 137 -6.60 -3.91 2.72
N TYR A 138 -7.20 -3.01 3.50
CA TYR A 138 -7.64 -3.24 4.88
C TYR A 138 -9.08 -3.76 4.97
N ASN A 139 -10.03 -3.03 4.39
CA ASN A 139 -11.46 -3.34 4.44
C ASN A 139 -12.11 -2.86 3.14
N ASN A 140 -13.14 -3.57 2.66
CA ASN A 140 -13.87 -3.22 1.45
C ASN A 140 -15.36 -2.93 1.73
N THR A 141 -15.84 -3.08 2.97
CA THR A 141 -17.26 -2.89 3.33
C THR A 141 -17.46 -1.79 4.36
N ASN A 142 -16.61 -1.72 5.40
CA ASN A 142 -16.63 -0.65 6.39
C ASN A 142 -15.57 0.41 6.05
N ILE A 143 -15.84 1.12 4.96
CA ILE A 143 -14.97 2.13 4.35
C ILE A 143 -15.86 3.24 3.78
N SER A 144 -15.29 4.37 3.38
CA SER A 144 -16.06 5.46 2.75
C SER A 144 -16.96 4.98 1.61
N ASP A 145 -18.14 5.58 1.48
CA ASP A 145 -19.21 5.10 0.59
C ASP A 145 -18.74 4.84 -0.85
N GLU A 146 -17.90 5.72 -1.38
CA GLU A 146 -17.35 5.63 -2.74
C GLU A 146 -16.40 4.44 -2.94
N CYS A 147 -15.84 3.92 -1.86
CA CYS A 147 -14.89 2.83 -1.84
C CYS A 147 -15.50 1.48 -1.47
N LYS A 148 -16.77 1.45 -1.05
CA LYS A 148 -17.47 0.21 -0.69
C LYS A 148 -17.56 -0.70 -1.91
N ASN A 149 -17.05 -1.93 -1.75
CA ASN A 149 -16.94 -2.95 -2.79
C ASN A 149 -16.14 -2.50 -4.04
N ASN A 150 -15.38 -1.41 -3.93
CA ASN A 150 -14.64 -0.80 -5.04
C ASN A 150 -13.14 -0.66 -4.71
N SER A 151 -12.60 -1.53 -3.86
CA SER A 151 -11.17 -1.56 -3.57
C SER A 151 -10.37 -2.24 -4.69
N SER A 152 -9.22 -1.67 -5.04
CA SER A 152 -8.28 -2.26 -5.99
C SER A 152 -7.73 -3.57 -5.43
N VAL A 153 -7.58 -4.58 -6.27
CA VAL A 153 -6.93 -5.84 -5.87
C VAL A 153 -5.41 -5.69 -5.84
N PHE A 154 -4.83 -4.76 -6.59
CA PHE A 154 -3.37 -4.61 -6.73
C PHE A 154 -2.66 -4.17 -5.45
N VAL A 155 -3.39 -3.65 -4.47
CA VAL A 155 -2.84 -3.35 -3.13
C VAL A 155 -2.75 -4.59 -2.23
N ARG A 156 -3.33 -5.72 -2.63
CA ARG A 156 -3.27 -7.03 -1.94
C ARG A 156 -2.11 -7.84 -2.50
N LEU A 157 -0.91 -7.47 -2.07
CA LEU A 157 0.34 -7.93 -2.63
C LEU A 157 0.53 -9.46 -2.54
N HIS A 158 0.08 -10.08 -1.44
CA HIS A 158 0.07 -11.54 -1.33
C HIS A 158 -0.85 -12.19 -2.37
N GLU A 159 -2.10 -11.74 -2.46
CA GLU A 159 -3.12 -12.36 -3.30
C GLU A 159 -2.83 -12.21 -4.80
N VAL A 160 -2.41 -11.02 -5.23
CA VAL A 160 -2.21 -10.73 -6.66
C VAL A 160 -0.84 -11.17 -7.16
N TYR A 161 0.21 -10.90 -6.39
CA TYR A 161 1.59 -11.15 -6.83
C TYR A 161 2.21 -12.39 -6.19
N GLY A 162 1.53 -13.06 -5.26
CA GLY A 162 2.05 -14.24 -4.57
C GLY A 162 3.26 -13.92 -3.69
N LEU A 163 3.29 -12.73 -3.08
CA LEU A 163 4.34 -12.35 -2.14
C LEU A 163 4.23 -13.18 -0.85
N GLU A 164 5.33 -13.73 -0.41
CA GLU A 164 5.39 -14.63 0.76
C GLU A 164 5.74 -13.85 2.02
N ASN A 165 6.53 -12.79 1.89
CA ASN A 165 6.94 -11.95 3.00
C ASN A 165 7.12 -10.49 2.56
N LEU A 166 6.86 -9.57 3.50
CA LEU A 166 7.18 -8.16 3.37
C LEU A 166 7.77 -7.68 4.69
N ARG A 167 9.03 -7.24 4.64
CA ARG A 167 9.80 -6.78 5.81
C ARG A 167 10.09 -5.31 5.69
N ILE A 168 10.20 -4.66 6.84
CA ILE A 168 10.50 -3.23 6.94
C ILE A 168 11.73 -3.06 7.81
N GLU A 169 12.75 -2.41 7.24
CA GLU A 169 13.99 -2.01 7.89
C GLU A 169 13.99 -0.48 7.93
N SER A 170 13.85 0.10 9.12
CA SER A 170 13.76 1.55 9.33
C SER A 170 14.14 1.91 10.77
N ASP A 171 14.09 3.20 11.09
CA ASP A 171 14.24 3.70 12.45
C ASP A 171 13.37 2.92 13.45
N GLY A 172 13.91 2.66 14.65
CA GLY A 172 13.22 1.84 15.65
C GLY A 172 11.83 2.35 16.02
N PHE A 173 11.64 3.67 16.02
CA PHE A 173 10.35 4.32 16.31
C PHE A 173 9.30 4.14 15.21
N CYS A 174 9.68 3.74 13.99
CA CYS A 174 8.76 3.48 12.89
C CYS A 174 8.08 2.11 12.96
N LYS A 175 8.51 1.22 13.87
CA LYS A 175 7.98 -0.14 13.98
C LYS A 175 6.61 -0.14 14.66
N GLU A 176 5.61 -0.74 14.01
CA GLU A 176 4.29 -0.97 14.61
C GLU A 176 4.01 -2.47 14.78
N LYS A 177 3.20 -2.83 15.77
CA LYS A 177 2.93 -4.24 16.14
C LYS A 177 2.38 -5.12 15.00
N ARG A 178 1.64 -4.54 14.06
CA ARG A 178 0.91 -5.27 13.00
C ARG A 178 1.18 -4.76 11.60
N GLY A 179 2.14 -3.84 11.46
CA GLY A 179 2.30 -3.06 10.25
C GLY A 179 3.44 -2.07 10.32
N ALA A 180 3.40 -1.10 9.43
CA ALA A 180 4.10 0.17 9.55
C ALA A 180 3.42 1.17 8.64
N ARG A 181 3.79 2.44 8.73
CA ARG A 181 3.25 3.48 7.86
C ARG A 181 4.26 4.57 7.57
N ILE A 182 4.06 5.24 6.45
CA ILE A 182 4.75 6.47 6.09
C ILE A 182 3.68 7.52 5.83
N TYR A 183 3.77 8.66 6.53
CA TYR A 183 3.01 9.88 6.22
C TYR A 183 3.88 10.78 5.36
N PHE A 184 3.26 11.58 4.50
CA PHE A 184 3.93 12.68 3.82
C PHE A 184 3.28 13.99 4.23
N ASP A 185 4.10 14.97 4.61
CA ASP A 185 3.60 16.34 4.81
C ASP A 185 3.37 17.05 3.46
N ARG A 186 2.87 18.29 3.53
CA ARG A 186 2.61 19.13 2.35
C ARG A 186 3.85 19.44 1.49
N PHE A 187 5.04 19.13 1.99
CA PHE A 187 6.31 19.30 1.29
C PHE A 187 6.87 17.95 0.80
N GLY A 188 6.11 16.87 1.00
CA GLY A 188 6.50 15.51 0.65
C GLY A 188 7.59 14.94 1.56
N ILE A 189 7.79 15.51 2.76
CA ILE A 189 8.75 14.98 3.73
C ILE A 189 8.09 13.81 4.46
N PRO A 190 8.78 12.66 4.59
CA PRO A 190 8.22 11.47 5.22
C PRO A 190 8.31 11.51 6.75
N TYR A 191 7.26 11.04 7.38
CA TYR A 191 7.14 10.78 8.81
C TYR A 191 6.64 9.35 9.01
N CYS A 192 6.84 8.76 10.18
CA CYS A 192 6.37 7.42 10.47
C CYS A 192 5.78 7.32 11.89
N ASN A 193 5.12 6.18 12.16
CA ASN A 193 4.40 5.89 13.40
C ASN A 193 3.24 6.88 13.70
N LYS A 194 2.32 6.51 14.58
CA LYS A 194 1.13 7.29 14.92
C LYS A 194 1.44 8.69 15.44
N GLU A 195 2.59 8.87 16.07
CA GLU A 195 3.07 10.17 16.58
C GLU A 195 3.59 11.09 15.46
N ARG A 196 3.72 10.58 14.22
CA ARG A 196 4.21 11.32 13.05
C ARG A 196 5.59 11.92 13.34
N ILE A 197 6.55 11.06 13.67
CA ILE A 197 7.93 11.45 13.88
C ILE A 197 8.63 11.48 12.52
N ARG A 198 9.39 12.55 12.26
CA ARG A 198 10.10 12.72 10.99
C ARG A 198 11.10 11.58 10.80
N LEU A 199 11.14 11.03 9.59
CA LEU A 199 12.06 9.96 9.25
C LEU A 199 13.51 10.47 9.30
N ALA A 200 14.40 9.78 10.03
CA ALA A 200 15.80 10.17 10.17
C ALA A 200 16.70 9.40 9.21
N HIS A 201 16.44 8.10 9.04
CA HIS A 201 17.13 7.21 8.11
C HIS A 201 16.17 6.61 7.09
N SER A 202 16.71 6.09 5.99
CA SER A 202 15.88 5.48 4.95
C SER A 202 14.90 4.43 5.48
N PHE A 203 13.65 4.50 5.01
CA PHE A 203 12.64 3.49 5.26
C PHE A 203 12.69 2.46 4.13
N LYS A 204 13.26 1.28 4.43
CA LYS A 204 13.51 0.22 3.46
C LYS A 204 12.43 -0.86 3.55
N ILE A 205 11.74 -1.08 2.44
CA ILE A 205 10.68 -2.08 2.27
C ILE A 205 11.24 -3.23 1.45
N ILE A 206 11.21 -4.44 1.98
CA ILE A 206 11.77 -5.64 1.36
C ILE A 206 10.64 -6.60 1.04
N LEU A 207 10.47 -6.90 -0.25
CA LEU A 207 9.46 -7.82 -0.77
C LEU A 207 10.16 -9.14 -1.10
N GLU A 208 9.62 -10.27 -0.64
CA GLU A 208 10.21 -11.59 -0.82
C GLU A 208 9.23 -12.61 -1.42
N LYS A 209 9.74 -13.41 -2.36
CA LYS A 209 9.01 -14.48 -3.02
C LYS A 209 9.98 -15.58 -3.46
N ARG A 210 9.75 -16.83 -3.03
CA ARG A 210 10.52 -18.02 -3.40
C ARG A 210 12.04 -17.84 -3.26
N GLY A 211 12.47 -17.28 -2.13
CA GLY A 211 13.88 -17.03 -1.83
C GLY A 211 14.53 -15.86 -2.59
N LYS A 212 13.79 -15.12 -3.41
CA LYS A 212 14.25 -13.88 -4.07
C LYS A 212 13.67 -12.67 -3.38
N SER A 213 14.41 -11.55 -3.42
CA SER A 213 13.98 -10.30 -2.80
C SER A 213 14.15 -9.09 -3.73
N LYS A 214 13.28 -8.09 -3.53
CA LYS A 214 13.39 -6.75 -4.09
C LYS A 214 13.21 -5.75 -2.95
N SER A 215 13.94 -4.64 -3.01
CA SER A 215 13.87 -3.62 -1.95
C SER A 215 13.55 -2.25 -2.54
N ILE A 216 12.69 -1.52 -1.85
CA ILE A 216 12.34 -0.13 -2.12
C ILE A 216 12.88 0.69 -0.96
N CYS A 217 13.56 1.79 -1.25
CA CYS A 217 14.04 2.73 -0.23
C CYS A 217 13.23 4.02 -0.33
N VAL A 218 12.76 4.53 0.81
CA VAL A 218 12.19 5.88 0.93
C VAL A 218 13.14 6.71 1.79
N LEU A 219 13.76 7.73 1.18
CA LEU A 219 14.74 8.58 1.85
C LEU A 219 14.06 9.61 2.77
N PRO A 220 14.77 10.18 3.76
CA PRO A 220 14.29 11.31 4.55
C PRO A 220 13.89 12.57 3.74
N SER A 221 14.31 12.65 2.47
CA SER A 221 13.88 13.69 1.52
C SER A 221 12.50 13.42 0.88
N GLY A 222 11.94 12.23 1.08
CA GLY A 222 10.69 11.77 0.46
C GLY A 222 10.88 11.14 -0.92
N TYR A 223 12.10 11.13 -1.47
CA TYR A 223 12.37 10.39 -2.70
C TYR A 223 12.35 8.88 -2.46
N ALA A 224 11.69 8.14 -3.36
CA ALA A 224 11.58 6.69 -3.28
C ALA A 224 12.17 6.05 -4.54
N PHE A 225 12.88 4.92 -4.39
CA PHE A 225 13.48 4.21 -5.53
C PHE A 225 13.60 2.71 -5.27
N LEU A 226 13.70 1.95 -6.37
CA LEU A 226 14.01 0.52 -6.33
C LEU A 226 15.52 0.33 -6.17
N LEU A 227 15.92 -0.40 -5.14
CA LEU A 227 17.32 -0.75 -4.88
C LEU A 227 17.79 -1.77 -5.92
N GLN A 228 18.91 -1.48 -6.58
CA GLN A 228 19.61 -2.45 -7.43
C GLN A 228 20.61 -3.23 -6.56
N LYS A 229 20.92 -4.48 -6.94
CA LYS A 229 21.74 -5.42 -6.15
C LYS A 229 22.94 -4.74 -5.47
N GLY A 230 23.13 -4.99 -4.18
CA GLY A 230 24.42 -4.81 -3.49
C GLY A 230 24.63 -3.55 -2.65
N ASN A 231 23.67 -2.61 -2.55
CA ASN A 231 23.90 -1.35 -1.82
C ASN A 231 22.91 -1.10 -0.69
N ASP A 232 23.33 -0.28 0.28
CA ASP A 232 22.47 0.30 1.32
C ASP A 232 21.67 1.48 0.74
N CYS A 233 20.51 1.79 1.32
CA CYS A 233 19.65 2.88 0.86
C CYS A 233 20.39 4.23 0.87
N GLU A 234 21.35 4.41 1.79
CA GLU A 234 22.11 5.64 1.97
C GLU A 234 23.21 5.82 0.91
N THR A 235 23.84 4.74 0.42
CA THR A 235 24.92 4.84 -0.59
C THR A 235 24.46 5.36 -1.96
N LYS A 236 23.17 5.23 -2.31
CA LYS A 236 22.62 5.81 -3.54
C LYS A 236 22.24 7.29 -3.42
N ASN A 237 22.24 7.84 -2.21
CA ASN A 237 21.97 9.26 -1.96
C ASN A 237 23.17 10.17 -2.32
N SER A 238 24.33 9.56 -2.62
CA SER A 238 25.58 10.25 -2.99
C SER A 238 25.57 10.86 -4.40
N TYR A 239 24.53 10.63 -5.21
CA TYR A 239 24.31 11.39 -6.43
C TYR A 239 23.43 12.60 -6.09
N SER A 240 24.07 13.57 -5.46
CA SER A 240 23.57 14.91 -5.21
C SER A 240 23.40 15.67 -6.52
N LEU A 241 22.16 16.13 -6.75
CA LEU A 241 21.68 17.19 -7.65
C LEU A 241 22.07 17.13 -9.14
#